data_AF-A0A1F7J4E6-F1
#
_entry.id   AF-A0A1F7J4E6-F1
#
_cell.length_a   1.000
_cell.length_b   1.000
_cell.length_c   1.000
_cell.angle_alpha   90.00
_cell.angle_beta   90.00
_cell.angle_gamma   90.00
#
_symmetry.space_group_name_H-M   'P 1'
#
loop_
_entity.id
_entity.type
_entity.pdbx_description
1 polymer ?
#
loop_
_entity_poly.entity_id
_entity_poly.type
_entity_poly.pdbx_seq_one_letter_code
_entity_poly.pdbx_strand_id
1 'polypeptide(L)'
;MNFKKNLLWFSLANAIVFYLASMFFSYYVIFGTAHANPLQAVIVSAILVALVISLVGKWGVDKKFSEGVWMLIYWLANTATLYALVRTPVAEYIGMGFRKASVTAFVLGFVINCVQYGVWKATSGKK
;
A
#
# COMPACT_ATOMS: atom_id res chain seq x y z
N MET A 1 15.62 -8.32 4.32
CA MET A 1 14.96 -8.05 3.00
C MET A 1 15.63 -6.83 2.35
N ASN A 2 15.86 -6.82 1.04
CA ASN A 2 16.50 -5.65 0.39
C ASN A 2 15.51 -4.50 0.27
N PHE A 3 15.68 -3.47 1.11
CA PHE A 3 14.80 -2.30 1.21
C PHE A 3 14.56 -1.63 -0.15
N LYS A 4 15.61 -1.36 -0.94
CA LYS A 4 15.49 -0.64 -2.22
C LYS A 4 14.69 -1.44 -3.24
N LYS A 5 14.94 -2.75 -3.31
CA LYS A 5 14.22 -3.66 -4.21
C LYS A 5 12.74 -3.73 -3.86
N ASN A 6 12.43 -3.88 -2.57
CA ASN A 6 11.05 -3.94 -2.09
C ASN A 6 10.31 -2.63 -2.36
N LEU A 7 10.94 -1.49 -2.07
CA LEU A 7 10.35 -0.17 -2.31
C LEU A 7 9.93 -0.03 -3.76
N LEU A 8 10.81 -0.37 -4.71
CA LEU A 8 10.52 -0.27 -6.14
C LEU A 8 9.36 -1.21 -6.56
N TRP A 9 9.48 -2.51 -6.28
CA TRP A 9 8.50 -3.49 -6.75
C TRP A 9 7.15 -3.35 -6.06
N PHE A 10 7.12 -3.02 -4.77
CA PHE A 10 5.87 -2.76 -4.06
C PHE A 10 5.25 -1.44 -4.52
N SER A 11 6.02 -0.41 -4.85
CA SER A 11 5.46 0.83 -5.41
C SER A 11 4.74 0.56 -6.73
N LEU A 12 5.36 -0.20 -7.64
CA LEU A 12 4.74 -0.57 -8.91
C LEU A 12 3.46 -1.41 -8.70
N ALA A 13 3.54 -2.41 -7.83
CA ALA A 13 2.40 -3.25 -7.51
C ALA A 13 1.23 -2.47 -6.90
N ASN A 14 1.52 -1.60 -5.92
CA ASN A 14 0.54 -0.73 -5.29
C ASN A 14 -0.08 0.24 -6.32
N ALA A 15 0.71 0.80 -7.22
CA ALA A 15 0.22 1.72 -8.25
C ALA A 15 -0.79 1.02 -9.18
N ILE A 16 -0.51 -0.22 -9.59
CA ILE A 16 -1.45 -1.03 -10.39
C ILE A 16 -2.73 -1.27 -9.58
N VAL A 17 -2.63 -1.70 -8.32
CA VAL A 17 -3.80 -1.95 -7.47
C VAL A 17 -4.63 -0.69 -7.30
N PHE A 18 -4.01 0.46 -7.03
CA PHE A 18 -4.70 1.74 -6.87
C PHE A 18 -5.33 2.25 -8.15
N TYR A 19 -4.66 2.08 -9.29
CA TYR A 19 -5.22 2.43 -10.59
C TYR A 19 -6.45 1.56 -10.92
N LEU A 20 -6.39 0.25 -10.68
CA LEU A 20 -7.54 -0.64 -10.85
C LEU A 20 -8.65 -0.30 -9.84
N ALA A 21 -8.30 0.01 -8.59
CA ALA A 21 -9.26 0.41 -7.58
C ALA A 21 -10.00 1.70 -7.97
N SER A 22 -9.29 2.68 -8.54
CA SER A 22 -9.90 3.93 -9.00
C SER A 22 -10.82 3.71 -10.20
N MET A 23 -10.48 2.78 -11.10
CA MET A 23 -11.26 2.46 -12.29
C MET A 23 -12.54 1.68 -11.98
N PHE A 24 -12.44 0.63 -11.15
CA PHE A 24 -13.55 -0.30 -10.90
C PHE A 24 -14.35 0.01 -9.63
N PHE A 25 -13.77 0.76 -8.69
CA PHE A 25 -14.37 1.06 -7.39
C PHE A 25 -14.35 2.56 -7.07
N SER A 26 -14.50 3.41 -8.09
CA SER A 26 -14.50 4.88 -8.01
C SER A 26 -15.48 5.46 -6.98
N TYR A 27 -16.58 4.76 -6.69
CA TYR A 27 -17.53 5.13 -5.64
C TYR A 27 -16.94 5.06 -4.22
N TYR A 28 -15.99 4.15 -3.99
CA TYR A 28 -15.38 3.88 -2.69
C TYR A 28 -13.98 4.47 -2.54
N VAL A 29 -13.22 4.51 -3.64
CA VAL A 29 -11.82 4.96 -3.70
C VAL A 29 -11.72 6.08 -4.72
N ILE A 30 -11.32 7.27 -4.26
CA ILE A 30 -11.20 8.46 -5.08
C ILE A 30 -9.74 8.88 -5.08
N PHE A 31 -9.22 9.15 -6.28
CA PHE A 31 -7.91 9.76 -6.48
C PHE A 31 -8.08 11.09 -7.23
N GLY A 32 -7.43 12.12 -6.73
CA GLY A 32 -7.48 13.49 -7.23
C GLY A 32 -8.09 14.47 -6.22
N THR A 33 -7.50 15.66 -6.15
CA THR A 33 -7.99 16.84 -5.40
C THR A 33 -7.76 18.09 -6.24
N ALA A 34 -8.09 19.27 -5.70
CA ALA A 34 -7.71 20.55 -6.29
C ALA A 34 -6.17 20.73 -6.37
N HIS A 35 -5.41 20.01 -5.55
CA HIS A 35 -3.95 20.15 -5.44
C HIS A 35 -3.16 19.03 -6.15
N ALA A 36 -3.79 17.89 -6.42
CA ALA A 36 -3.13 16.74 -7.05
C ALA A 36 -4.02 16.13 -8.13
N ASN A 37 -3.45 15.91 -9.32
CA ASN A 37 -4.18 15.18 -10.36
C ASN A 37 -4.30 13.68 -10.01
N PRO A 38 -5.27 12.95 -10.58
CA PRO A 38 -5.52 11.55 -10.20
C PRO A 38 -4.33 10.62 -10.38
N LEU A 39 -3.54 10.79 -11.45
CA LEU A 39 -2.38 9.94 -11.73
C LEU A 39 -1.26 10.15 -10.70
N GLN A 40 -0.94 11.42 -10.41
CA GLN A 40 -0.01 11.80 -9.36
C GLN A 40 -0.46 11.23 -8.01
N ALA A 41 -1.74 11.32 -7.69
CA ALA A 41 -2.27 10.82 -6.44
C ALA A 41 -2.11 9.30 -6.29
N VAL A 42 -2.36 8.54 -7.37
CA VAL A 42 -2.11 7.09 -7.41
C VAL A 42 -0.63 6.79 -7.16
N ILE A 43 0.28 7.46 -7.87
CA ILE A 43 1.73 7.23 -7.78
C ILE A 43 2.25 7.56 -6.39
N VAL A 44 1.91 8.73 -5.85
CA VAL A 44 2.38 9.19 -4.53
C VAL A 44 1.87 8.25 -3.44
N SER A 45 0.58 7.89 -3.47
CA SER A 45 0.00 6.94 -2.52
C SER A 45 0.70 5.58 -2.58
N ALA A 46 0.98 5.09 -3.80
CA ALA A 46 1.64 3.80 -4.01
C ALA A 46 3.04 3.75 -3.39
N ILE A 47 3.82 4.82 -3.58
CA ILE A 47 5.16 4.97 -3.02
C ILE A 47 5.10 5.06 -1.51
N LEU A 48 4.19 5.85 -0.93
CA LEU A 48 4.08 6.00 0.52
C LEU A 48 3.73 4.68 1.21
N VAL A 49 2.79 3.91 0.65
CA VAL A 49 2.46 2.58 1.19
C VAL A 49 3.65 1.62 1.05
N ALA A 50 4.33 1.60 -0.10
CA ALA A 50 5.51 0.76 -0.30
C ALA A 50 6.67 1.13 0.63
N LEU A 51 6.83 2.41 0.93
CA LEU A 51 7.81 2.93 1.88
C LEU A 51 7.56 2.38 3.28
N VAL A 52 6.34 2.49 3.79
CA VAL A 52 6.01 1.99 5.13
C VAL A 52 6.25 0.49 5.22
N ILE A 53 5.78 -0.30 4.24
CA ILE A 53 6.00 -1.75 4.23
C ILE A 53 7.48 -2.12 4.14
N SER A 54 8.25 -1.38 3.36
CA SER A 54 9.71 -1.60 3.26
C SER A 54 10.42 -1.28 4.57
N LEU A 55 9.97 -0.25 5.31
CA LEU A 55 10.46 0.08 6.65
C LEU A 55 10.09 -0.99 7.68
N VAL A 56 8.85 -1.48 7.67
CA VAL A 56 8.41 -2.60 8.54
C VAL A 56 9.24 -3.85 8.27
N GLY A 57 9.48 -4.17 7.00
CA GLY A 57 10.31 -5.31 6.62
C GLY A 57 11.80 -5.13 6.95
N LYS A 58 12.31 -3.89 7.00
CA LYS A 58 13.65 -3.58 7.49
C LYS A 58 13.73 -3.72 9.02
N TRP A 59 12.72 -3.25 9.74
CA TRP A 59 12.67 -3.27 11.19
C TRP A 59 12.65 -4.68 11.78
N GLY A 60 11.95 -5.63 11.17
CA GLY A 60 11.94 -6.99 11.69
C GLY A 60 12.85 -7.97 10.98
N VAL A 61 13.94 -7.52 10.35
CA VAL A 61 15.00 -8.42 9.87
C VAL A 61 15.51 -9.31 11.01
N ASP A 62 15.58 -8.79 12.22
CA ASP A 62 16.09 -9.52 13.39
C ASP A 62 15.01 -10.31 14.15
N LYS A 63 13.75 -10.23 13.71
CA LYS A 63 12.60 -10.83 14.40
C LYS A 63 12.22 -12.18 13.80
N LYS A 64 12.24 -13.22 14.64
CA LYS A 64 11.87 -14.60 14.27
C LYS A 64 10.36 -14.83 14.44
N PHE A 65 9.54 -14.21 13.60
CA PHE A 65 8.11 -14.54 13.52
C PHE A 65 7.83 -15.56 12.42
N SER A 66 6.74 -16.33 12.56
CA SER A 66 6.27 -17.23 11.52
C SER A 66 5.75 -16.45 10.30
N GLU A 67 5.68 -17.10 9.13
CA GLU A 67 5.21 -16.48 7.90
C GLU A 67 3.78 -15.93 8.05
N GLY A 68 2.89 -16.65 8.74
CA GLY A 68 1.53 -16.19 9.00
C GLY A 68 1.47 -14.92 9.86
N VAL A 69 2.31 -14.82 10.88
CA VAL A 69 2.41 -13.60 11.72
C VAL A 69 2.95 -12.44 10.90
N TRP A 70 3.93 -12.69 10.03
CA TRP A 70 4.45 -11.67 9.11
C TRP A 70 3.39 -11.17 8.12
N MET A 71 2.57 -12.05 7.56
CA MET A 71 1.45 -11.66 6.70
C MET A 71 0.43 -10.79 7.43
N LEU A 72 0.13 -11.10 8.69
CA LEU A 72 -0.74 -10.27 9.53
C LEU A 72 -0.13 -8.90 9.82
N ILE A 73 1.15 -8.84 10.17
CA ILE A 73 1.86 -7.57 10.44
C ILE A 73 1.84 -6.67 9.20
N TYR A 74 2.17 -7.21 8.02
CA TYR A 74 2.16 -6.43 6.78
C TYR A 74 0.76 -5.98 6.38
N TRP A 75 -0.24 -6.82 6.56
CA TRP A 75 -1.62 -6.43 6.31
C TRP A 75 -2.09 -5.30 7.23
N LEU A 76 -1.80 -5.40 8.53
CA LEU A 76 -2.12 -4.34 9.50
C LEU A 76 -1.36 -3.05 9.17
N ALA A 77 -0.09 -3.13 8.77
CA ALA A 77 0.70 -1.98 8.36
C ALA A 77 0.14 -1.30 7.09
N ASN A 78 -0.25 -2.09 6.08
CA ASN A 78 -0.91 -1.59 4.87
C ASN A 78 -2.23 -0.89 5.23
N THR A 79 -3.08 -1.55 6.03
CA THR A 79 -4.38 -1.02 6.46
C THR A 79 -4.23 0.27 7.25
N ALA A 80 -3.32 0.30 8.24
CA ALA A 80 -3.07 1.47 9.07
C ALA A 80 -2.52 2.63 8.25
N THR A 81 -1.64 2.35 7.29
CA THR A 81 -1.07 3.37 6.39
C THR A 81 -2.17 3.97 5.52
N LEU A 82 -2.95 3.13 4.83
CA LEU A 82 -4.07 3.59 4.01
C LEU A 82 -5.05 4.43 4.82
N TYR A 83 -5.41 3.97 6.02
CA TYR A 83 -6.31 4.72 6.91
C TYR A 83 -5.73 6.07 7.32
N ALA A 84 -4.43 6.12 7.66
CA ALA A 84 -3.75 7.36 8.01
C ALA A 84 -3.67 8.33 6.83
N LEU A 85 -3.35 7.84 5.62
CA LEU A 85 -3.25 8.68 4.43
C LEU A 85 -4.57 9.38 4.10
N VAL A 86 -5.72 8.73 4.33
CA VAL A 86 -7.04 9.32 4.02
C VAL A 86 -7.69 10.07 5.19
N ARG A 87 -7.18 9.92 6.42
CA ARG A 87 -7.75 10.56 7.62
C ARG A 87 -6.91 11.73 8.15
N THR A 88 -5.71 11.91 7.65
CA THR A 88 -4.84 13.03 8.02
C THR A 88 -4.98 14.18 7.03
N PRO A 89 -4.61 15.43 7.39
CA PRO A 89 -4.61 16.56 6.47
C PRO A 89 -3.73 16.33 5.22
N VAL A 90 -2.80 15.38 5.28
CA VAL A 90 -1.95 14.98 4.16
C VAL A 90 -2.79 14.42 2.99
N ALA A 91 -4.02 13.94 3.23
CA ALA A 91 -4.94 13.45 2.21
C ALA A 91 -5.19 14.47 1.09
N GLU A 92 -5.26 15.78 1.43
CA GLU A 92 -5.51 16.85 0.46
C GLU A 92 -4.36 17.00 -0.55
N TYR A 93 -3.13 16.81 -0.08
CA TYR A 93 -1.91 16.92 -0.88
C TYR A 93 -1.57 15.63 -1.63
N ILE A 94 -1.86 14.48 -1.02
CA ILE A 94 -1.67 13.17 -1.67
C ILE A 94 -2.75 12.92 -2.71
N GLY A 95 -3.94 13.48 -2.51
CA GLY A 95 -5.06 13.33 -3.43
C GLY A 95 -5.78 11.99 -3.29
N MET A 96 -5.82 11.38 -2.10
CA MET A 96 -6.45 10.07 -1.89
C MET A 96 -7.61 10.19 -0.90
N GLY A 97 -8.77 9.62 -1.26
CA GLY A 97 -9.97 9.67 -0.43
C GLY A 97 -10.74 8.35 -0.42
N PHE A 98 -11.33 8.03 0.74
CA PHE A 98 -12.21 6.87 0.91
C PHE A 98 -13.58 7.30 1.45
N ARG A 99 -14.66 6.84 0.82
CA ARG A 99 -16.02 7.12 1.30
C ARG A 99 -16.35 6.45 2.63
N LYS A 100 -15.92 5.19 2.80
CA LYS A 100 -16.03 4.43 4.06
C LYS A 100 -14.63 4.06 4.57
N ALA A 101 -13.89 5.06 5.05
CA ALA A 101 -12.45 4.97 5.32
C ALA A 101 -11.99 3.69 6.00
N SER A 102 -12.64 3.28 7.10
CA SER A 102 -12.21 2.08 7.85
C SER A 102 -12.38 0.78 7.05
N VAL A 103 -13.53 0.61 6.40
CA VAL A 103 -13.84 -0.62 5.64
C VAL A 103 -13.02 -0.68 4.36
N THR A 104 -12.93 0.44 3.63
CA THR A 104 -12.15 0.52 2.39
C THR A 104 -10.66 0.29 2.66
N ALA A 105 -10.11 0.88 3.72
CA ALA A 105 -8.70 0.67 4.09
C ALA A 105 -8.40 -0.79 4.45
N PHE A 106 -9.30 -1.46 5.17
CA PHE A 106 -9.13 -2.85 5.58
C PHE A 106 -9.13 -3.81 4.38
N VAL A 107 -10.14 -3.67 3.50
CA VAL A 107 -10.26 -4.51 2.29
C VAL A 107 -9.14 -4.23 1.31
N LEU A 108 -8.87 -2.95 1.00
CA LEU A 108 -7.81 -2.59 0.06
C LEU A 108 -6.43 -2.93 0.63
N GLY A 109 -6.23 -2.78 1.94
CA GLY A 109 -5.00 -3.19 2.63
C GLY A 109 -4.77 -4.70 2.52
N PHE A 110 -5.83 -5.51 2.57
CA PHE A 110 -5.74 -6.96 2.35
C PHE A 110 -5.33 -7.28 0.91
N VAL A 111 -5.99 -6.66 -0.08
CA VAL A 111 -5.68 -6.85 -1.51
C VAL A 111 -4.22 -6.49 -1.80
N ILE A 112 -3.78 -5.32 -1.32
CA ILE A 112 -2.38 -4.88 -1.47
C ILE A 112 -1.43 -5.90 -0.84
N ASN A 113 -1.73 -6.40 0.37
CA ASN A 113 -0.89 -7.38 1.04
C ASN A 113 -0.75 -8.67 0.21
N CYS A 114 -1.84 -9.19 -0.35
CA CYS A 114 -1.80 -10.36 -1.24
C CYS A 114 -0.94 -10.12 -2.49
N VAL A 115 -1.09 -8.96 -3.14
CA VAL A 115 -0.32 -8.61 -4.34
C VAL A 115 1.16 -8.43 -4.00
N GLN A 116 1.49 -7.70 -2.94
CA GLN A 116 2.86 -7.52 -2.46
C GLN A 116 3.52 -8.85 -2.10
N TYR A 117 2.78 -9.76 -1.45
CA TYR A 117 3.27 -11.12 -1.17
C TYR A 117 3.56 -11.91 -2.45
N GLY A 118 2.67 -11.86 -3.44
CA GLY A 118 2.89 -12.48 -4.75
C GLY A 118 4.13 -11.92 -5.46
N VAL A 119 4.28 -10.60 -5.47
CA VAL A 119 5.47 -9.91 -6.01
C VAL A 119 6.73 -10.29 -5.25
N TRP A 120 6.66 -10.41 -3.93
CA TRP A 120 7.79 -10.84 -3.11
C TRP A 120 8.22 -12.28 -3.44
N LYS A 121 7.27 -13.22 -3.56
CA LYS A 121 7.56 -14.59 -4.00
C LYS A 121 8.17 -14.64 -5.39
N ALA A 122 7.61 -13.91 -6.36
CA ALA A 122 8.12 -13.86 -7.73
C ALA A 122 9.54 -13.25 -7.82
N THR A 123 9.81 -12.20 -7.05
CA THR A 123 11.10 -11.47 -7.11
C THR A 123 12.17 -12.07 -6.21
N SER A 124 11.79 -12.82 -5.18
CA SER A 124 12.71 -13.52 -4.26
C SER A 124 12.89 -14.99 -4.62
N GLY A 125 12.05 -15.53 -5.50
CA GLY A 125 12.01 -16.92 -5.96
C GLY A 125 13.06 -17.30 -7.01
N LYS A 126 14.11 -16.51 -7.19
CA LYS A 126 15.35 -16.99 -7.83
C LYS A 126 16.37 -17.26 -6.72
N LYS A 127 16.24 -18.44 -6.11
CA LYS A 127 17.38 -19.16 -5.54
C LYS A 127 17.87 -20.13 -6.60
#